data_AF-A0A6B3NJE0-F1
#
_entry.id   AF-A0A6B3NJE0-F1
#
_cell.length_a   1.000
_cell.length_b   1.000
_cell.length_c   1.000
_cell.angle_alpha   90.00
_cell.angle_beta   90.00
_cell.angle_gamma   90.00
#
_symmetry.space_group_name_H-M   'P 1'
#
loop_
_entity.id
_entity.type
_entity.pdbx_description
1 polymer ?
#
loop_
_entity_poly.entity_id
_entity_poly.type
_entity_poly.pdbx_seq_one_letter_code
_entity_poly.pdbx_strand_id
1 'polypeptide(L)'
;MILPDNEDNYLVFEVLKDGINISEQMQSRVLHDRSNRQRFIRSTATANVFNLQEQDRLIGESFKDTIGTNYGEAMGIIAKFISSSEPPPPELPIPFIHRVKAISLISQVSGLNRKFIRKVIAGFSISKKQMESEGREIWKPRQEYRALRRRFFEFPHPTGLHLIFSKNMAMESLVTLSKDVVFGKLPYEWKNDATDEAISKLSNQAGKWFEEVVKDNLNNLGFSGFKSVKKIVNFADNSINIPADIGEIDYIGFSRREKLLVVIECKLVSDSSEPQFIRNDISKFMTSKKSYLNKFRKKSKWVHANWEIVFSALFSQQAESSEYPNRIAGIIVTFFPTMASYLIDDYPCVSLTEFMLDYEAINQYPYQIGLHSLKF
;
A
#
# COMPACT_ATOMS: atom_id res chain seq x y z
N MET A 1 -26.01 -7.31 -22.50
CA MET A 1 -24.56 -7.25 -22.74
C MET A 1 -24.31 -5.93 -23.48
N ILE A 2 -23.71 -4.93 -22.83
CA ILE A 2 -23.53 -3.57 -23.38
C ILE A 2 -22.06 -3.39 -23.77
N LEU A 3 -21.51 -4.36 -24.50
CA LEU A 3 -20.18 -4.28 -25.05
C LEU A 3 -20.28 -4.83 -26.47
N PRO A 4 -19.81 -4.09 -27.49
CA PRO A 4 -19.85 -4.54 -28.87
C PRO A 4 -19.05 -5.83 -29.04
N ASP A 5 -19.55 -6.73 -29.90
CA ASP A 5 -19.03 -8.08 -30.13
C ASP A 5 -17.67 -8.11 -30.85
N ASN A 6 -17.15 -6.96 -31.29
CA ASN A 6 -15.89 -6.87 -32.03
C ASN A 6 -14.91 -5.86 -31.39
N GLU A 7 -13.68 -6.30 -31.16
CA GLU A 7 -12.59 -5.52 -30.56
C GLU A 7 -12.19 -4.29 -31.41
N ASP A 8 -12.49 -4.31 -32.71
CA ASP A 8 -12.24 -3.21 -33.64
C ASP A 8 -13.02 -1.91 -33.30
N ASN A 9 -14.05 -2.00 -32.46
CA ASN A 9 -14.86 -0.85 -32.04
C ASN A 9 -14.35 -0.16 -30.78
N TYR A 10 -13.25 -0.64 -30.19
CA TYR A 10 -12.65 -0.02 -29.01
C TYR A 10 -11.53 0.94 -29.44
N LEU A 11 -11.62 2.19 -28.97
CA LEU A 11 -10.49 3.12 -29.02
C LEU A 11 -9.41 2.63 -28.05
N VAL A 12 -8.36 2.01 -28.60
CA VAL A 12 -7.15 1.66 -27.84
C VAL A 12 -6.21 2.86 -27.85
N PHE A 13 -5.89 3.38 -26.66
CA PHE A 13 -4.89 4.43 -26.50
C PHE A 13 -3.57 3.79 -26.05
N GLU A 14 -2.56 3.81 -26.91
CA GLU A 14 -1.19 3.44 -26.54
C GLU A 14 -0.45 4.66 -26.00
N VAL A 15 0.16 4.51 -24.82
CA VAL A 15 1.04 5.53 -24.26
C VAL A 15 2.47 5.13 -24.57
N LEU A 16 3.02 5.74 -25.64
CA LEU A 16 4.40 5.54 -26.05
C LEU A 16 5.31 6.57 -25.38
N LYS A 17 6.40 6.12 -24.74
CA LYS A 17 7.54 6.97 -24.37
C LYS A 17 8.77 6.39 -25.06
N ASP A 18 9.44 7.18 -25.89
CA ASP A 18 10.63 6.74 -26.65
C ASP A 18 10.40 5.46 -27.48
N GLY A 19 9.18 5.28 -28.01
CA GLY A 19 8.77 4.10 -28.78
C GLY A 19 8.37 2.88 -27.94
N ILE A 20 8.34 3.02 -26.61
CA ILE A 20 7.99 1.94 -25.67
C ILE A 20 6.54 2.07 -25.21
N ASN A 21 5.76 1.00 -25.34
CA ASN A 21 4.42 0.89 -24.78
C ASN A 21 4.48 0.76 -23.25
N ILE A 22 4.34 1.88 -22.54
CA ILE A 22 4.43 1.92 -21.07
C ILE A 22 3.34 1.05 -20.42
N SER A 23 2.15 1.00 -21.03
CA SER A 23 1.02 0.23 -20.50
C SER A 23 1.35 -1.27 -20.45
N GLU A 24 1.83 -1.82 -21.57
CA GLU A 24 2.23 -3.22 -21.65
C GLU A 24 3.39 -3.55 -20.70
N GLN A 25 4.40 -2.69 -20.64
CA GLN A 25 5.50 -2.88 -19.70
C GLN A 25 5.02 -2.86 -18.26
N MET A 26 4.14 -1.92 -17.89
CA MET A 26 3.59 -1.87 -16.54
C MET A 26 2.77 -3.11 -16.22
N GLN A 27 1.94 -3.58 -17.16
CA GLN A 27 1.19 -4.82 -16.98
C GLN A 27 2.12 -6.03 -16.80
N SER A 28 3.17 -6.13 -17.60
CA SER A 28 4.19 -7.18 -17.49
C SER A 28 4.86 -7.15 -16.10
N ARG A 29 5.26 -5.98 -15.62
CA ARG A 29 5.85 -5.78 -14.29
C ARG A 29 4.88 -6.18 -13.17
N VAL A 30 3.60 -5.80 -13.27
CA VAL A 30 2.56 -6.19 -12.29
C VAL A 30 2.35 -7.71 -12.29
N LEU A 31 2.30 -8.35 -13.45
CA LEU A 31 2.17 -9.80 -13.56
C LEU A 31 3.41 -10.52 -12.99
N HIS A 32 4.59 -9.99 -13.27
CA HIS A 32 5.86 -10.52 -12.80
C HIS A 32 5.98 -10.43 -11.27
N ASP A 33 5.67 -9.27 -10.69
CA ASP A 33 5.61 -9.06 -9.25
C ASP A 33 4.55 -10.00 -8.63
N ARG A 34 3.31 -10.01 -9.13
CA ARG A 34 2.25 -10.87 -8.60
C ARG A 34 2.64 -12.35 -8.56
N SER A 35 3.33 -12.83 -9.58
CA SER A 35 3.71 -14.24 -9.71
C SER A 35 4.88 -14.64 -8.79
N ASN A 36 5.71 -13.68 -8.36
CA ASN A 36 6.91 -13.95 -7.58
C ASN A 36 6.89 -13.39 -6.15
N ARG A 37 5.96 -12.49 -5.81
CA ARG A 37 5.95 -11.73 -4.55
C ARG A 37 6.07 -12.61 -3.31
N GLN A 38 5.41 -13.77 -3.32
CA GLN A 38 5.42 -14.69 -2.17
C GLN A 38 6.80 -15.29 -1.86
N ARG A 39 7.74 -15.27 -2.82
CA ARG A 39 9.13 -15.72 -2.62
C ARG A 39 9.90 -14.80 -1.65
N PHE A 40 9.63 -13.50 -1.73
CA PHE A 40 10.39 -12.46 -1.02
C PHE A 40 9.60 -11.83 0.12
N ILE A 41 8.28 -11.75 -0.03
CA ILE A 41 7.36 -11.25 1.00
C ILE A 41 6.76 -12.48 1.67
N ARG A 42 7.56 -13.11 2.53
CA ARG A 42 7.10 -14.27 3.30
C ARG A 42 5.94 -13.80 4.17
N SER A 43 4.77 -14.41 3.97
CA SER A 43 3.63 -14.24 4.86
C SER A 43 3.90 -14.97 6.16
N THR A 44 4.78 -14.46 7.01
CA THR A 44 4.71 -14.86 8.41
C THR A 44 3.35 -14.37 8.91
N ALA A 45 2.48 -15.33 9.24
CA ALA A 45 1.07 -15.10 9.55
C ALA A 45 0.85 -14.05 10.66
N THR A 46 1.89 -13.73 11.42
CA THR A 46 1.91 -12.87 12.59
C THR A 46 2.32 -11.42 12.35
N ALA A 47 2.77 -11.02 11.15
CA ALA A 47 3.20 -9.63 10.90
C ALA A 47 2.68 -9.01 9.59
N ASN A 48 1.90 -9.75 8.79
CA ASN A 48 1.30 -9.16 7.59
C ASN A 48 0.21 -8.15 8.02
N VAL A 49 0.49 -6.86 7.85
CA VAL A 49 -0.45 -5.75 8.13
C VAL A 49 -1.72 -5.76 7.28
N PHE A 50 -1.76 -6.57 6.22
CA PHE A 50 -2.97 -6.86 5.44
C PHE A 50 -3.80 -8.02 6.02
N ASN A 51 -3.33 -8.68 7.09
CA ASN A 51 -4.10 -9.70 7.81
C ASN A 51 -5.16 -9.01 8.68
N LEU A 52 -6.41 -9.42 8.51
CA LEU A 52 -7.54 -8.90 9.28
C LEU A 52 -7.35 -9.05 10.80
N GLN A 53 -6.71 -10.12 11.28
CA GLN A 53 -6.42 -10.33 12.70
C GLN A 53 -5.44 -9.28 13.25
N GLU A 54 -4.40 -8.94 12.48
CA GLU A 54 -3.43 -7.93 12.89
C GLU A 54 -4.02 -6.52 12.81
N GLN A 55 -4.87 -6.26 11.80
CA GLN A 55 -5.66 -5.04 11.72
C GLN A 55 -6.56 -4.92 12.95
N ASP A 56 -7.34 -5.95 13.28
CA ASP A 56 -8.24 -5.95 14.43
C ASP A 56 -7.49 -5.80 15.77
N ARG A 57 -6.32 -6.40 15.92
CA ARG A 57 -5.47 -6.21 17.09
C ARG A 57 -5.10 -4.74 17.32
N LEU A 58 -4.91 -3.98 16.24
CA LEU A 58 -4.45 -2.59 16.30
C LEU A 58 -5.57 -1.56 16.35
N ILE A 59 -6.67 -1.80 15.62
CA ILE A 59 -7.75 -0.83 15.49
C ILE A 59 -9.06 -1.29 16.13
N GLY A 60 -9.18 -2.56 16.54
CA GLY A 60 -10.43 -3.19 16.97
C GLY A 60 -11.07 -2.54 18.18
N GLU A 61 -10.27 -2.12 19.18
CA GLU A 61 -10.82 -1.47 20.39
C GLU A 61 -11.40 -0.08 20.06
N SER A 62 -10.66 0.74 19.31
CA SER A 62 -11.16 2.04 18.83
C SER A 62 -12.39 1.87 17.93
N PHE A 63 -12.45 0.78 17.17
CA PHE A 63 -13.62 0.40 16.38
C PHE A 63 -14.82 0.06 17.25
N LYS A 64 -14.59 -0.67 18.34
CA LYS A 64 -15.63 -1.08 19.29
C LYS A 64 -16.30 0.12 19.95
N ASP A 65 -15.53 1.14 20.33
CA ASP A 65 -16.09 2.37 20.89
C ASP A 65 -16.97 3.14 19.87
N THR A 66 -16.59 3.07 18.60
CA THR A 66 -17.23 3.86 17.53
C THR A 66 -18.44 3.15 16.94
N ILE A 67 -18.32 1.85 16.69
CA ILE A 67 -19.25 1.02 15.93
C ILE A 67 -20.00 0.03 16.83
N GLY A 68 -19.50 -0.23 18.03
CA GLY A 68 -20.06 -1.17 19.00
C GLY A 68 -19.65 -2.63 18.76
N THR A 69 -18.64 -2.84 17.91
CA THR A 69 -18.04 -4.12 17.56
C THR A 69 -16.62 -3.87 17.04
N ASN A 70 -15.73 -4.85 17.15
CA ASN A 70 -14.37 -4.71 16.62
C ASN A 70 -14.35 -4.75 15.08
N TYR A 71 -13.20 -4.43 14.49
CA TYR A 71 -13.06 -4.31 13.05
C TYR A 71 -13.23 -5.68 12.35
N GLY A 72 -12.62 -6.73 12.91
CA GLY A 72 -12.71 -8.09 12.38
C GLY A 72 -14.14 -8.62 12.33
N GLU A 73 -14.91 -8.42 13.40
CA GLU A 73 -16.32 -8.82 13.50
C GLU A 73 -17.20 -8.00 12.54
N ALA A 74 -16.96 -6.68 12.41
CA ALA A 74 -17.66 -5.86 11.42
C ALA A 74 -17.45 -6.37 9.99
N MET A 75 -16.21 -6.69 9.61
CA MET A 75 -15.87 -7.25 8.29
C MET A 75 -16.48 -8.64 8.11
N GLY A 76 -16.45 -9.48 9.15
CA GLY A 76 -17.07 -10.81 9.16
C GLY A 76 -18.59 -10.77 8.98
N ILE A 77 -19.27 -9.81 9.61
CA ILE A 77 -20.72 -9.59 9.45
C ILE A 77 -21.05 -9.26 8.00
N ILE A 78 -20.29 -8.35 7.37
CA ILE A 78 -20.51 -7.97 5.97
C ILE A 78 -20.27 -9.18 5.05
N ALA A 79 -19.16 -9.90 5.22
CA ALA A 79 -18.85 -11.09 4.43
C ALA A 79 -19.92 -12.17 4.56
N LYS A 80 -20.39 -12.43 5.80
CA LYS A 80 -21.43 -13.41 6.07
C LYS A 80 -22.78 -13.00 5.48
N PHE A 81 -23.13 -11.71 5.59
CA PHE A 81 -24.34 -11.18 4.97
C PHE A 81 -24.30 -11.30 3.45
N ILE A 82 -23.18 -10.96 2.79
CA ILE A 82 -23.02 -11.11 1.34
C ILE A 82 -23.18 -12.57 0.93
N SER A 83 -22.41 -13.47 1.55
CA SER A 83 -22.38 -14.89 1.18
C SER A 83 -23.70 -15.62 1.42
N SER A 84 -24.44 -15.24 2.47
CA SER A 84 -25.72 -15.87 2.85
C SER A 84 -26.94 -15.21 2.19
N SER A 85 -26.75 -14.14 1.42
CA SER A 85 -27.83 -13.47 0.69
C SER A 85 -28.13 -14.19 -0.61
N GLU A 86 -29.38 -14.53 -0.82
CA GLU A 86 -29.87 -15.14 -2.07
C GLU A 86 -30.78 -14.16 -2.82
N PRO A 87 -30.79 -14.20 -4.16
CA PRO A 87 -31.75 -13.45 -4.95
C PRO A 87 -33.19 -13.89 -4.64
N PRO A 88 -34.18 -12.98 -4.71
CA PRO A 88 -35.57 -13.37 -4.54
C PRO A 88 -36.02 -14.22 -5.75
N PRO A 89 -36.70 -15.36 -5.54
CA PRO A 89 -37.36 -16.07 -6.63
C PRO A 89 -38.52 -15.25 -7.21
N PRO A 90 -38.85 -15.34 -8.50
CA PRO A 90 -38.10 -15.84 -9.66
C PRO A 90 -37.51 -14.72 -10.55
N GLU A 91 -37.53 -13.46 -10.13
CA GLU A 91 -37.49 -12.30 -11.05
C GLU A 91 -36.18 -11.50 -11.07
N LEU A 92 -35.35 -11.57 -10.01
CA LEU A 92 -34.12 -10.77 -9.92
C LEU A 92 -32.90 -11.68 -9.75
N PRO A 93 -31.86 -11.57 -10.61
CA PRO A 93 -30.65 -12.39 -10.51
C PRO A 93 -29.68 -11.90 -9.41
N ILE A 94 -30.10 -10.94 -8.58
CA ILE A 94 -29.29 -10.32 -7.55
C ILE A 94 -30.07 -10.19 -6.24
N PRO A 95 -29.38 -10.24 -5.08
CA PRO A 95 -29.97 -9.88 -3.79
C PRO A 95 -30.73 -8.56 -3.83
N PHE A 96 -31.99 -8.59 -3.39
CA PHE A 96 -32.86 -7.43 -3.21
C PHE A 96 -33.52 -7.54 -1.82
N ILE A 97 -32.88 -6.95 -0.81
CA ILE A 97 -33.16 -7.29 0.60
C ILE A 97 -33.65 -6.07 1.36
N HIS A 98 -34.80 -6.18 2.02
CA HIS A 98 -35.32 -5.11 2.85
C HIS A 98 -34.36 -4.78 4.01
N ARG A 99 -33.80 -3.56 4.03
CA ARG A 99 -32.70 -3.16 4.92
C ARG A 99 -33.02 -3.35 6.40
N VAL A 100 -34.20 -2.94 6.85
CA VAL A 100 -34.60 -3.07 8.27
C VAL A 100 -34.70 -4.53 8.71
N LYS A 101 -35.15 -5.42 7.80
CA LYS A 101 -35.26 -6.86 8.07
C LYS A 101 -33.86 -7.48 8.13
N ALA A 102 -32.98 -7.14 7.19
CA ALA A 102 -31.58 -7.56 7.22
C ALA A 102 -30.90 -7.18 8.54
N ILE A 103 -31.03 -5.91 8.96
CA ILE A 103 -30.44 -5.42 10.21
C ILE A 103 -31.00 -6.16 11.42
N SER A 104 -32.30 -6.42 11.45
CA SER A 104 -32.95 -7.14 12.55
C SER A 104 -32.48 -8.59 12.63
N LEU A 105 -32.36 -9.27 11.48
CA LEU A 105 -31.90 -10.65 11.39
C LEU A 105 -30.42 -10.77 11.78
N ILE A 106 -29.55 -9.90 11.24
CA ILE A 106 -28.13 -9.89 11.58
C ILE A 106 -27.96 -9.64 13.09
N SER A 107 -28.68 -8.67 13.65
CA SER A 107 -28.66 -8.37 15.10
C SER A 107 -29.10 -9.57 15.94
N GLN A 108 -30.12 -10.31 15.50
CA GLN A 108 -30.58 -11.52 16.18
C GLN A 108 -29.53 -12.64 16.13
N VAL A 109 -28.87 -12.83 14.99
CA VAL A 109 -27.89 -13.91 14.79
C VAL A 109 -26.55 -13.59 15.48
N SER A 110 -26.09 -12.34 15.43
CA SER A 110 -24.81 -11.96 16.05
C SER A 110 -24.93 -11.59 17.54
N GLY A 111 -26.14 -11.34 18.04
CA GLY A 111 -26.37 -10.82 19.39
C GLY A 111 -26.01 -9.33 19.56
N LEU A 112 -25.53 -8.65 18.51
CA LEU A 112 -25.17 -7.24 18.56
C LEU A 112 -26.40 -6.34 18.48
N ASN A 113 -26.30 -5.16 19.10
CA ASN A 113 -27.36 -4.15 19.06
C ASN A 113 -27.66 -3.69 17.61
N ARG A 114 -28.96 -3.56 17.26
CA ARG A 114 -29.39 -3.07 15.93
C ARG A 114 -28.76 -1.74 15.53
N LYS A 115 -28.46 -0.85 16.48
CA LYS A 115 -27.77 0.44 16.24
C LYS A 115 -26.35 0.23 15.70
N PHE A 116 -25.65 -0.79 16.18
CA PHE A 116 -24.29 -1.14 15.74
C PHE A 116 -24.32 -1.77 14.36
N ILE A 117 -25.24 -2.72 14.13
CA ILE A 117 -25.45 -3.31 12.80
C ILE A 117 -25.80 -2.26 11.75
N ARG A 118 -26.61 -1.24 12.10
CA ARG A 118 -26.87 -0.10 11.21
C ARG A 118 -25.59 0.59 10.77
N LYS A 119 -24.66 0.86 11.69
CA LYS A 119 -23.38 1.54 11.38
C LYS A 119 -22.48 0.66 10.51
N VAL A 120 -22.36 -0.62 10.83
CA VAL A 120 -21.61 -1.60 10.01
C VAL A 120 -22.15 -1.60 8.57
N ILE A 121 -23.46 -1.80 8.40
CA ILE A 121 -24.07 -1.81 7.06
C ILE A 121 -23.92 -0.46 6.35
N ALA A 122 -24.08 0.66 7.06
CA ALA A 122 -23.99 2.00 6.47
C ALA A 122 -22.61 2.30 5.87
N GLY A 123 -21.51 1.90 6.54
CA GLY A 123 -20.16 2.10 6.00
C GLY A 123 -19.85 1.32 4.72
N PHE A 124 -20.64 0.29 4.41
CA PHE A 124 -20.55 -0.46 3.15
C PHE A 124 -21.69 -0.14 2.17
N SER A 125 -22.54 0.83 2.52
CA SER A 125 -23.70 1.24 1.73
C SER A 125 -23.48 2.58 1.04
N ILE A 126 -24.21 2.76 -0.06
CA ILE A 126 -24.27 4.00 -0.83
C ILE A 126 -25.73 4.29 -1.21
N SER A 127 -26.15 5.53 -0.99
CA SER A 127 -27.47 6.02 -1.35
C SER A 127 -27.39 7.19 -2.33
N LYS A 128 -28.49 7.41 -3.06
CA LYS A 128 -28.64 8.60 -3.93
C LYS A 128 -28.39 9.90 -3.15
N LYS A 129 -29.00 10.02 -1.97
CA LYS A 129 -28.86 11.21 -1.11
C LYS A 129 -27.41 11.48 -0.73
N GLN A 130 -26.64 10.45 -0.36
CA GLN A 130 -25.21 10.59 -0.03
C GLN A 130 -24.42 11.08 -1.25
N MET A 131 -24.63 10.47 -2.42
CA MET A 131 -23.95 10.88 -3.67
C MET A 131 -24.29 12.32 -4.06
N GLU A 132 -25.55 12.74 -3.91
CA GLU A 132 -25.96 14.12 -4.19
C GLU A 132 -25.35 15.11 -3.19
N SER A 133 -25.34 14.76 -1.89
CA SER A 133 -24.75 15.63 -0.84
C SER A 133 -23.25 15.83 -1.00
N GLU A 134 -22.54 14.83 -1.54
CA GLU A 134 -21.12 14.91 -1.85
C GLU A 134 -20.84 15.64 -3.18
N GLY A 135 -21.86 15.84 -4.03
CA GLY A 135 -21.68 16.36 -5.39
C GLY A 135 -20.92 15.38 -6.26
N ARG A 136 -21.39 14.12 -6.33
CA ARG A 136 -20.73 13.03 -7.08
C ARG A 136 -20.42 13.43 -8.54
N GLU A 137 -19.14 13.35 -8.91
CA GLU A 137 -18.64 13.59 -10.27
C GLU A 137 -17.88 12.37 -10.76
N ILE A 138 -18.29 11.78 -11.88
CA ILE A 138 -17.76 10.49 -12.38
C ILE A 138 -16.21 10.46 -12.39
N TRP A 139 -15.57 11.56 -12.79
CA TRP A 139 -14.11 11.73 -12.91
C TRP A 139 -13.37 12.11 -11.61
N LYS A 140 -14.04 12.27 -10.47
CA LYS A 140 -13.41 12.50 -9.15
C LYS A 140 -13.35 11.20 -8.34
N PRO A 141 -12.26 10.42 -8.42
CA PRO A 141 -12.24 9.09 -7.79
C PRO A 141 -12.01 9.10 -6.28
N ARG A 142 -11.66 10.27 -5.70
CA ARG A 142 -11.45 10.45 -4.26
C ARG A 142 -12.74 10.60 -3.47
N GLN A 143 -13.89 10.69 -4.14
CA GLN A 143 -15.18 10.75 -3.48
C GLN A 143 -15.43 9.49 -2.64
N GLU A 144 -16.00 9.69 -1.47
CA GLU A 144 -16.25 8.73 -0.41
C GLU A 144 -17.32 7.72 -0.81
N TYR A 145 -18.41 8.21 -1.42
CA TYR A 145 -19.55 7.39 -1.79
C TYR A 145 -19.36 6.86 -3.21
N ARG A 146 -18.51 5.83 -3.33
CA ARG A 146 -18.25 5.12 -4.60
C ARG A 146 -18.55 3.64 -4.52
N ALA A 147 -19.19 3.14 -5.58
CA ALA A 147 -19.53 1.74 -5.80
C ALA A 147 -18.34 0.78 -5.76
N LEU A 148 -17.11 1.29 -5.96
CA LEU A 148 -15.87 0.52 -5.87
C LEU A 148 -15.56 0.09 -4.41
N ARG A 149 -15.92 0.93 -3.43
CA ARG A 149 -15.64 0.70 -2.00
C ARG A 149 -16.89 0.35 -1.18
N ARG A 150 -18.06 0.75 -1.66
CA ARG A 150 -19.37 0.59 -0.99
C ARG A 150 -20.32 -0.11 -1.95
N ARG A 151 -20.56 -1.41 -1.74
CA ARG A 151 -21.29 -2.23 -2.73
C ARG A 151 -22.78 -2.39 -2.42
N PHE A 152 -23.25 -2.03 -1.23
CA PHE A 152 -24.69 -2.07 -0.94
C PHE A 152 -25.35 -0.81 -1.49
N PHE A 153 -26.08 -0.94 -2.60
CA PHE A 153 -26.88 0.15 -3.14
C PHE A 153 -28.20 0.24 -2.40
N GLU A 154 -28.44 1.38 -1.75
CA GLU A 154 -29.70 1.67 -1.08
C GLU A 154 -30.76 2.10 -2.10
N PHE A 155 -31.76 1.24 -2.32
CA PHE A 155 -32.81 1.44 -3.31
C PHE A 155 -34.17 1.73 -2.64
N PRO A 156 -34.78 2.90 -2.89
CA PRO A 156 -36.12 3.20 -2.40
C PRO A 156 -37.18 2.28 -3.03
N HIS A 157 -38.06 1.71 -2.20
CA HIS A 157 -39.16 0.85 -2.64
C HIS A 157 -40.41 1.11 -1.78
N PRO A 158 -41.65 0.90 -2.27
CA PRO A 158 -42.88 1.18 -1.50
C PRO A 158 -42.96 0.53 -0.12
N THR A 159 -42.34 -0.64 0.05
CA THR A 159 -42.32 -1.35 1.35
C THR A 159 -41.19 -0.89 2.29
N GLY A 160 -40.29 -0.03 1.81
CA GLY A 160 -39.14 0.46 2.57
C GLY A 160 -37.84 0.38 1.77
N LEU A 161 -36.74 0.80 2.39
CA LEU A 161 -35.43 0.82 1.74
C LEU A 161 -34.85 -0.59 1.58
N HIS A 162 -34.40 -0.92 0.37
CA HIS A 162 -33.77 -2.20 0.05
C HIS A 162 -32.28 -2.04 -0.19
N LEU A 163 -31.51 -3.09 0.09
CA LEU A 163 -30.11 -3.23 -0.30
C LEU A 163 -30.06 -4.10 -1.56
N ILE A 164 -29.37 -3.59 -2.58
CA ILE A 164 -29.13 -4.30 -3.84
C ILE A 164 -27.63 -4.42 -4.04
N PHE A 165 -27.15 -5.60 -4.41
CA PHE A 165 -25.73 -5.82 -4.72
C PHE A 165 -25.49 -7.10 -5.51
N SER A 166 -24.38 -7.17 -6.24
CA SER A 166 -23.83 -8.44 -6.76
C SER A 166 -22.91 -9.05 -5.70
N LYS A 167 -23.06 -10.36 -5.41
CA LYS A 167 -22.25 -11.06 -4.40
C LYS A 167 -20.75 -10.97 -4.70
N ASN A 168 -20.34 -11.26 -5.94
CA ASN A 168 -18.93 -11.27 -6.33
C ASN A 168 -18.31 -9.86 -6.20
N MET A 169 -18.97 -8.85 -6.75
CA MET A 169 -18.48 -7.48 -6.68
C MET A 169 -18.49 -6.94 -5.24
N ALA A 170 -19.43 -7.39 -4.40
CA ALA A 170 -19.47 -7.00 -3.00
C ALA A 170 -18.30 -7.61 -2.22
N MET A 171 -17.94 -8.86 -2.52
CA MET A 171 -16.77 -9.47 -1.92
C MET A 171 -15.47 -8.81 -2.38
N GLU A 172 -15.34 -8.47 -3.66
CA GLU A 172 -14.19 -7.70 -4.17
C GLU A 172 -14.07 -6.34 -3.46
N SER A 173 -15.16 -5.58 -3.37
CA SER A 173 -15.18 -4.32 -2.64
C SER A 173 -14.84 -4.48 -1.15
N LEU A 174 -15.24 -5.59 -0.52
CA LEU A 174 -14.90 -5.87 0.89
C LEU A 174 -13.39 -6.16 1.05
N VAL A 175 -12.79 -6.91 0.12
CA VAL A 175 -11.34 -7.13 0.09
C VAL A 175 -10.60 -5.82 -0.13
N THR A 176 -11.07 -4.97 -1.04
CA THR A 176 -10.50 -3.62 -1.24
C THR A 176 -10.59 -2.80 0.03
N LEU A 177 -11.74 -2.77 0.70
CA LEU A 177 -11.94 -2.06 1.96
C LEU A 177 -10.97 -2.55 3.06
N SER A 178 -10.78 -3.87 3.17
CA SER A 178 -9.81 -4.46 4.11
C SER A 178 -8.36 -4.09 3.80
N LYS A 179 -8.00 -3.96 2.52
CA LYS A 179 -6.64 -3.52 2.12
C LYS A 179 -6.44 -2.02 2.33
N ASP A 180 -7.46 -1.23 2.04
CA ASP A 180 -7.42 0.24 2.04
C ASP A 180 -7.24 0.82 3.46
N VAL A 181 -7.62 0.09 4.52
CA VAL A 181 -7.50 0.55 5.92
C VAL A 181 -6.05 0.83 6.33
N VAL A 182 -5.09 0.02 5.83
CA VAL A 182 -3.65 0.21 6.06
C VAL A 182 -3.15 1.53 5.47
N PHE A 183 -3.86 2.07 4.49
CA PHE A 183 -3.55 3.32 3.81
C PHE A 183 -4.38 4.51 4.31
N GLY A 184 -4.97 4.43 5.51
CA GLY A 184 -5.70 5.56 6.09
C GLY A 184 -7.16 5.68 5.64
N LYS A 185 -7.67 4.72 4.87
CA LYS A 185 -8.98 4.81 4.23
C LYS A 185 -9.98 3.95 4.98
N LEU A 186 -10.94 4.62 5.60
CA LEU A 186 -12.05 4.00 6.31
C LEU A 186 -13.35 4.74 5.95
N PRO A 187 -14.48 4.05 5.81
CA PRO A 187 -15.78 4.66 5.61
C PRO A 187 -16.06 5.77 6.61
N TYR A 188 -16.60 6.89 6.15
CA TYR A 188 -16.97 8.02 7.01
C TYR A 188 -17.82 7.62 8.22
N GLU A 189 -18.78 6.70 8.05
CA GLU A 189 -19.65 6.20 9.12
C GLU A 189 -18.90 5.40 10.19
N TRP A 190 -17.66 5.02 9.89
CA TRP A 190 -16.78 4.27 10.78
C TRP A 190 -15.71 5.14 11.43
N LYS A 191 -15.66 6.44 11.10
CA LYS A 191 -14.63 7.37 11.57
C LYS A 191 -15.05 8.18 12.78
N ASN A 192 -14.07 8.41 13.63
CA ASN A 192 -13.98 9.42 14.68
C ASN A 192 -12.49 9.62 15.04
N ASP A 193 -12.20 10.53 15.95
CA ASP A 193 -10.81 10.84 16.34
C ASP A 193 -10.03 9.59 16.82
N ALA A 194 -10.67 8.71 17.59
CA ALA A 194 -10.03 7.49 18.11
C ALA A 194 -9.67 6.50 16.99
N THR A 195 -10.58 6.28 16.04
CA THR A 195 -10.33 5.38 14.89
C THR A 195 -9.35 5.98 13.90
N ASP A 196 -9.37 7.30 13.66
CA ASP A 196 -8.39 7.96 12.80
C ASP A 196 -6.97 7.89 13.41
N GLU A 197 -6.84 8.04 14.74
CA GLU A 197 -5.56 7.83 15.42
C GLU A 197 -5.07 6.38 15.31
N ALA A 198 -5.96 5.41 15.56
CA ALA A 198 -5.63 3.99 15.47
C ALA A 198 -5.21 3.57 14.04
N ILE A 199 -5.90 4.09 13.03
CA ILE A 199 -5.55 3.87 11.62
C ILE A 199 -4.21 4.52 11.27
N SER A 200 -3.92 5.71 11.79
CA SER A 200 -2.61 6.34 11.60
C SER A 200 -1.48 5.48 12.19
N LYS A 201 -1.71 4.88 13.36
CA LYS A 201 -0.78 3.91 13.98
C LYS A 201 -0.60 2.66 13.10
N LEU A 202 -1.69 2.08 12.59
CA LEU A 202 -1.66 0.95 11.67
C LEU A 202 -0.85 1.26 10.40
N SER A 203 -1.07 2.42 9.78
CA SER A 203 -0.36 2.84 8.58
C SER A 203 1.14 3.02 8.81
N ASN A 204 1.52 3.62 9.95
CA ASN A 204 2.93 3.73 10.36
C ASN A 204 3.57 2.37 10.62
N GLN A 205 2.85 1.44 11.25
CA GLN A 205 3.34 0.08 11.49
C GLN A 205 3.52 -0.69 10.18
N ALA A 206 2.64 -0.47 9.20
CA ALA A 206 2.75 -1.06 7.88
C ALA A 206 4.01 -0.59 7.13
N GLY A 207 4.35 0.70 7.22
CA GLY A 207 5.61 1.21 6.70
C GLY A 207 6.83 0.51 7.34
N LYS A 208 6.86 0.44 8.68
CA LYS A 208 7.94 -0.22 9.43
C LYS A 208 8.05 -1.71 9.18
N TRP A 209 6.92 -2.39 8.99
CA TRP A 209 6.88 -3.79 8.58
C TRP A 209 7.53 -3.96 7.21
N PHE A 210 7.18 -3.11 6.25
CA PHE A 210 7.77 -3.19 4.92
C PHE A 210 9.28 -2.92 4.95
N GLU A 211 9.74 -1.97 5.75
CA GLU A 211 11.18 -1.75 5.99
C GLU A 211 11.89 -2.99 6.55
N GLU A 212 11.26 -3.74 7.47
CA GLU A 212 11.83 -5.01 7.95
C GLU A 212 11.89 -6.06 6.84
N VAL A 213 10.82 -6.20 6.03
CA VAL A 213 10.79 -7.13 4.91
C VAL A 213 11.93 -6.83 3.92
N VAL A 214 12.18 -5.55 3.60
CA VAL A 214 13.29 -5.14 2.74
C VAL A 214 14.64 -5.50 3.37
N LYS A 215 14.83 -5.17 4.65
CA LYS A 215 16.06 -5.50 5.39
C LYS A 215 16.34 -7.01 5.42
N ASP A 216 15.34 -7.83 5.72
CA ASP A 216 15.49 -9.29 5.77
C ASP A 216 15.91 -9.86 4.41
N ASN A 217 15.33 -9.35 3.33
CA ASN A 217 15.71 -9.74 1.98
C ASN A 217 17.16 -9.34 1.65
N LEU A 218 17.59 -8.14 2.04
CA LEU A 218 18.98 -7.68 1.83
C LEU A 218 19.98 -8.46 2.67
N ASN A 219 19.63 -8.81 3.91
CA ASN A 219 20.45 -9.67 4.76
C ASN A 219 20.67 -11.04 4.10
N ASN A 220 19.64 -11.60 3.47
CA ASN A 220 19.76 -12.87 2.71
C ASN A 220 20.68 -12.75 1.48
N LEU A 221 20.85 -11.54 0.92
CA LEU A 221 21.82 -11.26 -0.14
C LEU A 221 23.23 -10.96 0.38
N GLY A 222 23.43 -10.95 1.71
CA GLY A 222 24.72 -10.70 2.35
C GLY A 222 25.01 -9.23 2.64
N PHE A 223 24.00 -8.36 2.62
CA PHE A 223 24.13 -6.99 3.12
C PHE A 223 24.00 -6.96 4.64
N SER A 224 24.83 -6.14 5.30
CA SER A 224 24.68 -5.81 6.71
C SER A 224 24.23 -4.36 6.84
N GLY A 225 23.14 -4.08 7.56
CA GLY A 225 22.54 -2.75 7.54
C GLY A 225 21.64 -2.40 8.71
N PHE A 226 21.33 -1.10 8.79
CA PHE A 226 20.38 -0.50 9.72
C PHE A 226 19.14 -0.03 8.96
N LYS A 227 17.98 -0.08 9.63
CA LYS A 227 16.74 0.52 9.14
C LYS A 227 16.29 1.67 10.06
N SER A 228 15.39 2.53 9.57
CA SER A 228 14.78 3.61 10.34
C SER A 228 15.83 4.52 11.04
N VAL A 229 16.87 4.91 10.32
CA VAL A 229 18.07 5.54 10.86
C VAL A 229 17.84 7.04 11.11
N LYS A 230 17.97 7.48 12.36
CA LYS A 230 17.97 8.90 12.76
C LYS A 230 19.31 9.41 13.30
N LYS A 231 20.13 8.48 13.77
CA LYS A 231 21.43 8.71 14.37
C LYS A 231 22.32 7.55 14.02
N ILE A 232 23.57 7.84 13.70
CA ILE A 232 24.61 6.84 13.46
C ILE A 232 25.62 6.99 14.58
N VAL A 233 25.99 5.87 15.21
CA VAL A 233 27.01 5.80 16.26
C VAL A 233 28.07 4.84 15.77
N ASN A 234 29.32 5.30 15.70
CA ASN A 234 30.44 4.45 15.34
C ASN A 234 31.10 3.84 16.58
N PHE A 235 32.09 2.98 16.38
CA PHE A 235 32.79 2.26 17.46
C PHE A 235 33.66 3.13 18.35
N ALA A 236 34.00 4.35 17.91
CA ALA A 236 34.73 5.32 18.69
C ALA A 236 33.80 6.21 19.55
N ASP A 237 32.54 5.79 19.73
CA ASP A 237 31.45 6.58 20.34
C ASP A 237 31.20 7.95 19.68
N ASN A 238 31.77 8.17 18.49
CA ASN A 238 31.43 9.33 17.69
C ASN A 238 30.04 9.09 17.09
N SER A 239 29.17 10.07 17.29
CA SER A 239 27.82 9.99 16.76
C SER A 239 27.50 11.18 15.88
N ILE A 240 26.84 10.88 14.77
CA ILE A 240 26.30 11.88 13.86
C ILE A 240 24.78 11.75 13.84
N ASN A 241 24.10 12.83 14.20
CA ASN A 241 22.66 12.92 14.06
C ASN A 241 22.33 13.27 12.61
N ILE A 242 21.34 12.59 12.04
CA ILE A 242 20.83 12.99 10.73
C ILE A 242 20.00 14.28 10.93
N PRO A 243 20.32 15.36 10.19
CA PRO A 243 19.59 16.62 10.34
C PRO A 243 18.09 16.48 10.09
N ALA A 244 17.28 17.28 10.80
CA ALA A 244 15.82 17.20 10.73
C ALA A 244 15.27 17.46 9.31
N ASP A 245 15.97 18.26 8.49
CA ASP A 245 15.59 18.58 7.11
C ASP A 245 15.94 17.47 6.10
N ILE A 246 16.84 16.55 6.47
CA ILE A 246 17.12 15.30 5.77
C ILE A 246 16.07 14.24 6.15
N GLY A 247 15.78 14.13 7.45
CA GLY A 247 14.84 13.17 8.01
C GLY A 247 15.41 11.76 8.14
N GLU A 248 14.60 10.86 8.69
CA GLU A 248 14.95 9.45 8.89
C GLU A 248 15.30 8.75 7.57
N ILE A 249 16.36 7.94 7.55
CA ILE A 249 16.75 7.14 6.37
C ILE A 249 16.19 5.72 6.54
N ASP A 250 15.38 5.27 5.59
CA ASP A 250 14.59 4.05 5.74
C ASP A 250 15.48 2.81 5.84
N TYR A 251 16.55 2.70 5.02
CA TYR A 251 17.61 1.69 5.20
C TYR A 251 18.97 2.15 4.65
N ILE A 252 20.04 1.75 5.35
CA ILE A 252 21.43 1.86 4.90
C ILE A 252 22.12 0.53 5.16
N GLY A 253 22.83 -0.02 4.17
CA GLY A 253 23.54 -1.29 4.33
C GLY A 253 24.83 -1.36 3.52
N PHE A 254 25.68 -2.32 3.84
CA PHE A 254 26.95 -2.57 3.17
C PHE A 254 27.07 -4.02 2.73
N SER A 255 27.47 -4.23 1.48
CA SER A 255 27.86 -5.53 0.93
C SER A 255 29.37 -5.59 0.80
N ARG A 256 30.02 -6.43 1.63
CA ARG A 256 31.47 -6.67 1.58
C ARG A 256 31.89 -7.32 0.28
N ARG A 257 31.05 -8.24 -0.23
CA ARG A 257 31.27 -8.94 -1.51
C ARG A 257 31.41 -7.97 -2.68
N GLU A 258 30.60 -6.91 -2.69
CA GLU A 258 30.54 -5.95 -3.80
C GLU A 258 31.26 -4.63 -3.53
N LYS A 259 31.77 -4.47 -2.30
CA LYS A 259 32.29 -3.20 -1.76
C LYS A 259 31.32 -2.05 -1.99
N LEU A 260 30.04 -2.30 -1.70
CA LEU A 260 28.94 -1.40 -2.03
C LEU A 260 28.19 -0.97 -0.79
N LEU A 261 28.08 0.33 -0.57
CA LEU A 261 27.12 0.91 0.36
C LEU A 261 25.80 1.17 -0.38
N VAL A 262 24.67 0.79 0.22
CA VAL A 262 23.34 1.03 -0.34
C VAL A 262 22.54 1.95 0.56
N VAL A 263 21.80 2.88 -0.05
CA VAL A 263 20.81 3.74 0.60
C VAL A 263 19.47 3.45 -0.03
N ILE A 264 18.50 3.04 0.77
CA ILE A 264 17.21 2.58 0.26
C ILE A 264 16.09 3.39 0.89
N GLU A 265 15.21 3.92 0.05
CA GLU A 265 13.93 4.50 0.47
C GLU A 265 12.83 3.45 0.29
N CYS A 266 12.14 3.10 1.37
CA CYS A 266 11.06 2.12 1.36
C CYS A 266 9.71 2.84 1.23
N LYS A 267 8.88 2.44 0.26
CA LYS A 267 7.56 3.05 0.04
C LYS A 267 6.46 2.01 -0.13
N LEU A 268 5.68 1.85 0.93
CA LEU A 268 4.41 1.13 0.92
C LEU A 268 3.30 2.08 0.43
N VAL A 269 3.04 2.07 -0.88
CA VAL A 269 1.99 2.87 -1.51
C VAL A 269 0.87 1.95 -2.01
N SER A 270 -0.38 2.43 -1.95
CA SER A 270 -1.51 1.68 -2.50
C SER A 270 -1.42 1.60 -4.01
N ASP A 271 -1.91 0.51 -4.59
CA ASP A 271 -2.10 0.39 -6.02
C ASP A 271 -3.10 1.44 -6.54
N SER A 272 -2.71 2.10 -7.64
CA SER A 272 -3.53 3.11 -8.30
C SER A 272 -3.96 2.58 -9.67
N SER A 273 -5.22 2.20 -9.78
CA SER A 273 -5.80 1.68 -11.03
C SER A 273 -6.49 2.75 -11.88
N GLU A 274 -6.72 3.96 -11.34
CA GLU A 274 -7.42 5.04 -12.04
C GLU A 274 -6.46 6.17 -12.47
N PRO A 275 -6.63 6.77 -13.66
CA PRO A 275 -5.72 7.79 -14.18
C PRO A 275 -5.45 8.96 -13.24
N GLN A 276 -6.47 9.44 -12.52
CA GLN A 276 -6.30 10.53 -11.56
C GLN A 276 -5.51 10.07 -10.32
N PHE A 277 -5.62 8.81 -9.89
CA PHE A 277 -4.77 8.28 -8.81
C PHE A 277 -3.32 8.13 -9.28
N ILE A 278 -3.10 7.67 -10.51
CA ILE A 278 -1.76 7.62 -11.13
C ILE A 278 -1.12 9.01 -11.15
N ARG A 279 -1.84 10.05 -11.63
CA ARG A 279 -1.36 11.44 -11.61
C ARG A 279 -0.98 11.92 -10.21
N ASN A 280 -1.77 11.55 -9.20
CA ASN A 280 -1.49 11.91 -7.82
C ASN A 280 -0.25 11.19 -7.28
N ASP A 281 -0.06 9.93 -7.63
CA ASP A 281 1.12 9.18 -7.22
C ASP A 281 2.37 9.76 -7.89
N ILE A 282 2.32 10.07 -9.19
CA ILE A 282 3.39 10.82 -9.87
C ILE A 282 3.68 12.13 -9.13
N SER A 283 2.63 12.86 -8.70
CA SER A 283 2.83 14.09 -7.93
C SER A 283 3.49 13.88 -6.56
N LYS A 284 3.10 12.82 -5.84
CA LYS A 284 3.70 12.45 -4.55
C LYS A 284 5.14 11.97 -4.71
N PHE A 285 5.45 11.21 -5.75
CA PHE A 285 6.79 10.69 -5.98
C PHE A 285 7.73 11.78 -6.49
N MET A 286 7.27 12.69 -7.34
CA MET A 286 8.16 13.57 -8.09
C MET A 286 7.85 15.05 -7.98
N THR A 287 6.65 15.50 -8.38
CA THR A 287 6.43 16.91 -8.73
C THR A 287 6.16 17.82 -7.53
N SER A 288 5.69 17.27 -6.41
CA SER A 288 5.44 18.05 -5.21
C SER A 288 6.74 18.51 -4.53
N LYS A 289 6.73 19.68 -3.88
CA LYS A 289 7.89 20.19 -3.11
C LYS A 289 8.36 19.21 -2.01
N LYS A 290 7.44 18.40 -1.49
CA LYS A 290 7.68 17.39 -0.46
C LYS A 290 7.71 15.97 -1.03
N SER A 291 8.02 15.83 -2.32
CA SER A 291 7.99 14.55 -3.00
C SER A 291 8.98 13.53 -2.44
N TYR A 292 8.67 12.25 -2.59
CA TYR A 292 9.53 11.17 -2.11
C TYR A 292 10.93 11.24 -2.74
N LEU A 293 11.00 11.49 -4.05
CA LEU A 293 12.27 11.60 -4.77
C LEU A 293 13.13 12.77 -4.25
N ASN A 294 12.53 13.95 -4.01
CA ASN A 294 13.27 15.09 -3.50
C ASN A 294 13.81 14.85 -2.08
N LYS A 295 13.02 14.17 -1.22
CA LYS A 295 13.51 13.75 0.10
C LYS A 295 14.63 12.72 -0.03
N PHE A 296 14.45 11.73 -0.89
CA PHE A 296 15.44 10.68 -1.10
C PHE A 296 16.77 11.23 -1.63
N ARG A 297 16.75 12.17 -2.58
CA ARG A 297 17.94 12.89 -3.06
C ARG A 297 18.72 13.53 -1.92
N LYS A 298 18.05 14.15 -0.95
CA LYS A 298 18.70 14.74 0.22
C LYS A 298 19.35 13.68 1.10
N LYS A 299 18.64 12.58 1.38
CA LYS A 299 19.14 11.44 2.16
C LYS A 299 20.37 10.81 1.50
N SER A 300 20.28 10.49 0.20
CA SER A 300 21.38 9.92 -0.60
C SER A 300 22.61 10.84 -0.60
N LYS A 301 22.43 12.14 -0.87
CA LYS A 301 23.52 13.14 -0.79
C LYS A 301 24.16 13.22 0.58
N TRP A 302 23.35 13.18 1.64
CA TRP A 302 23.87 13.22 3.00
C TRP A 302 24.70 11.97 3.32
N VAL A 303 24.24 10.78 2.95
CA VAL A 303 25.04 9.55 3.12
C VAL A 303 26.32 9.62 2.31
N HIS A 304 26.26 10.12 1.07
CA HIS A 304 27.45 10.28 0.23
C HIS A 304 28.47 11.24 0.85
N ALA A 305 28.04 12.33 1.49
CA ALA A 305 28.94 13.26 2.16
C ALA A 305 29.51 12.71 3.49
N ASN A 306 28.89 11.69 4.09
CA ASN A 306 29.24 11.16 5.41
C ASN A 306 29.59 9.66 5.36
N TRP A 307 29.96 9.15 4.18
CA TRP A 307 30.03 7.71 3.92
C TRP A 307 31.05 7.00 4.80
N GLU A 308 32.15 7.65 5.17
CA GLU A 308 33.19 7.08 6.04
C GLU A 308 32.65 6.78 7.44
N ILE A 309 31.90 7.73 8.01
CA ILE A 309 31.27 7.59 9.33
C ILE A 309 30.19 6.51 9.28
N VAL A 310 29.39 6.50 8.21
CA VAL A 310 28.34 5.50 7.97
C VAL A 310 28.95 4.10 7.87
N PHE A 311 30.01 3.95 7.06
CA PHE A 311 30.71 2.69 6.88
C PHE A 311 31.35 2.22 8.19
N SER A 312 32.03 3.11 8.92
CA SER A 312 32.61 2.80 10.22
C SER A 312 31.56 2.36 11.25
N ALA A 313 30.32 2.87 11.18
CA ALA A 313 29.25 2.40 12.06
C ALA A 313 28.67 1.04 11.65
N LEU A 314 28.63 0.74 10.35
CA LEU A 314 28.18 -0.56 9.83
C LEU A 314 29.22 -1.66 10.03
N PHE A 315 30.49 -1.31 10.13
CA PHE A 315 31.60 -2.25 10.17
C PHE A 315 32.37 -2.15 11.49
N SER A 316 32.30 -3.21 12.30
CA SER A 316 32.59 -3.17 13.73
C SER A 316 34.03 -3.33 14.18
N GLN A 317 34.98 -3.45 13.25
CA GLN A 317 36.40 -3.61 13.57
C GLN A 317 37.26 -2.91 12.52
N GLN A 318 38.57 -2.81 12.78
CA GLN A 318 39.58 -2.26 11.87
C GLN A 318 39.45 -2.91 10.48
N ALA A 319 38.65 -2.30 9.61
CA ALA A 319 38.53 -2.69 8.21
C ALA A 319 39.91 -2.54 7.58
N GLU A 320 40.38 -3.58 6.91
CA GLU A 320 41.52 -3.39 6.01
C GLU A 320 41.11 -2.40 4.92
N SER A 321 42.06 -1.60 4.40
CA SER A 321 41.78 -0.64 3.32
C SER A 321 41.12 -1.30 2.09
N SER A 322 41.37 -2.59 1.92
CA SER A 322 40.77 -3.46 0.89
C SER A 322 39.25 -3.63 1.04
N GLU A 323 38.65 -3.28 2.17
CA GLU A 323 37.24 -3.53 2.51
C GLU A 323 36.36 -2.29 2.43
N TYR A 324 36.95 -1.12 2.15
CA TYR A 324 36.21 0.11 2.04
C TYR A 324 35.24 0.05 0.85
N PRO A 325 34.03 0.64 0.99
CA PRO A 325 33.12 0.76 -0.13
C PRO A 325 33.79 1.58 -1.23
N ASN A 326 33.83 1.06 -2.45
CA ASN A 326 34.29 1.83 -3.61
C ASN A 326 33.13 2.51 -4.34
N ARG A 327 31.90 2.17 -3.98
CA ARG A 327 30.68 2.69 -4.59
C ARG A 327 29.57 2.89 -3.55
N ILE A 328 28.67 3.81 -3.84
CA ILE A 328 27.40 4.01 -3.14
C ILE A 328 26.26 3.91 -4.15
N ALA A 329 25.23 3.13 -3.85
CA ALA A 329 24.02 3.04 -4.64
C ALA A 329 22.81 3.60 -3.88
N GLY A 330 22.02 4.43 -4.55
CA GLY A 330 20.69 4.84 -4.08
C GLY A 330 19.59 4.12 -4.84
N ILE A 331 18.54 3.67 -4.15
CA ILE A 331 17.36 3.07 -4.77
C ILE A 331 16.08 3.37 -3.99
N ILE A 332 14.96 3.53 -4.70
CA ILE A 332 13.61 3.57 -4.11
C ILE A 332 12.97 2.20 -4.32
N VAL A 333 12.64 1.53 -3.21
CA VAL A 333 11.99 0.22 -3.20
C VAL A 333 10.54 0.38 -2.79
N THR A 334 9.64 -0.13 -3.61
CA THR A 334 8.18 -0.07 -3.42
C THR A 334 7.59 -1.45 -3.14
N PHE A 335 6.44 -1.51 -2.49
CA PHE A 335 5.77 -2.80 -2.25
C PHE A 335 5.12 -3.36 -3.52
N PHE A 336 4.51 -2.48 -4.32
CA PHE A 336 3.94 -2.80 -5.64
C PHE A 336 4.66 -1.98 -6.71
N PRO A 337 4.76 -2.48 -7.96
CA PRO A 337 5.23 -1.68 -9.08
C PRO A 337 4.45 -0.36 -9.17
N THR A 338 5.15 0.72 -9.54
CA THR A 338 4.55 2.06 -9.65
C THR A 338 4.87 2.71 -10.99
N MET A 339 3.90 3.44 -11.54
CA MET A 339 4.08 4.25 -12.76
C MET A 339 5.15 5.34 -12.59
N ALA A 340 5.43 5.78 -11.35
CA ALA A 340 6.46 6.78 -11.09
C ALA A 340 7.85 6.33 -11.58
N SER A 341 8.10 5.03 -11.63
CA SER A 341 9.38 4.46 -12.08
C SER A 341 9.77 4.84 -13.51
N TYR A 342 8.81 5.05 -14.41
CA TYR A 342 9.09 5.46 -15.80
C TYR A 342 9.45 6.94 -15.95
N LEU A 343 9.33 7.70 -14.87
CA LEU A 343 9.55 9.14 -14.87
C LEU A 343 10.74 9.54 -13.99
N ILE A 344 11.24 8.63 -13.16
CA ILE A 344 12.41 8.86 -12.31
C ILE A 344 13.65 8.37 -13.07
N ASP A 345 14.47 9.31 -13.52
CA ASP A 345 15.62 8.99 -14.37
C ASP A 345 16.96 8.92 -13.61
N ASP A 346 17.03 9.43 -12.37
CA ASP A 346 18.26 9.55 -11.59
C ASP A 346 18.44 8.50 -10.48
N TYR A 347 17.39 7.72 -10.19
CA TYR A 347 17.44 6.58 -9.27
C TYR A 347 16.53 5.44 -9.75
N PRO A 348 16.93 4.17 -9.58
CA PRO A 348 16.01 3.06 -9.76
C PRO A 348 14.83 3.18 -8.79
N CYS A 349 13.63 2.94 -9.32
CA CYS A 349 12.38 2.88 -8.56
C CYS A 349 11.63 1.61 -8.97
N VAL A 350 11.74 0.59 -8.13
CA VAL A 350 11.29 -0.77 -8.45
C VAL A 350 10.54 -1.36 -7.27
N SER A 351 9.72 -2.38 -7.51
CA SER A 351 9.18 -3.16 -6.40
C SER A 351 10.27 -4.01 -5.75
N LEU A 352 10.08 -4.41 -4.48
CA LEU A 352 11.02 -5.32 -3.81
C LEU A 352 11.18 -6.63 -4.61
N THR A 353 10.08 -7.17 -5.14
CA THR A 353 10.12 -8.39 -5.95
C THR A 353 11.01 -8.24 -7.18
N GLU A 354 10.88 -7.12 -7.91
CA GLU A 354 11.74 -6.82 -9.07
C GLU A 354 13.20 -6.69 -8.66
N PHE A 355 13.49 -5.92 -7.60
CA PHE A 355 14.84 -5.78 -7.07
C PHE A 355 15.50 -7.14 -6.80
N MET A 356 14.78 -8.04 -6.13
CA MET A 356 15.31 -9.34 -5.76
C MET A 356 15.54 -10.24 -6.96
N LEU A 357 14.62 -10.24 -7.95
CA LEU A 357 14.76 -11.05 -9.16
C LEU A 357 15.89 -10.54 -10.05
N ASP A 358 16.01 -9.23 -10.22
CA ASP A 358 17.10 -8.62 -10.97
C ASP A 358 18.45 -8.94 -10.32
N TYR A 359 18.52 -8.89 -8.97
CA TYR A 359 19.72 -9.27 -8.23
C TYR A 359 20.05 -10.76 -8.38
N GLU A 360 19.06 -11.66 -8.27
CA GLU A 360 19.25 -13.10 -8.47
C GLU A 360 19.77 -13.42 -9.89
N ALA A 361 19.27 -12.73 -10.90
CA ALA A 361 19.63 -12.97 -12.30
C ALA A 361 21.11 -12.73 -12.60
N ILE A 362 21.75 -11.77 -11.91
CA ILE A 362 23.14 -11.39 -12.17
C ILE A 362 24.07 -11.60 -10.96
N ASN A 363 23.53 -11.98 -9.81
CA ASN A 363 24.22 -12.19 -8.52
C ASN A 363 25.06 -11.00 -8.04
N GLN A 364 24.60 -9.77 -8.31
CA GLN A 364 25.21 -8.50 -7.88
C GLN A 364 24.16 -7.37 -8.00
N TYR A 365 24.48 -6.17 -7.51
CA TYR A 365 23.61 -5.01 -7.62
C TYR A 365 23.28 -4.70 -9.10
N PRO A 366 21.99 -4.70 -9.49
CA PRO A 366 21.61 -4.77 -10.90
C PRO A 366 21.48 -3.43 -11.62
N TYR A 367 21.57 -2.30 -10.91
CA TYR A 367 21.32 -0.99 -11.50
C TYR A 367 22.59 -0.15 -11.64
N GLN A 368 22.73 0.52 -12.78
CA GLN A 368 23.79 1.52 -12.98
C GLN A 368 23.33 2.93 -12.60
N ILE A 369 22.02 3.20 -12.72
CA ILE A 369 21.43 4.46 -12.31
C ILE A 369 21.50 4.57 -10.78
N GLY A 370 21.79 5.78 -10.27
CA GLY A 370 21.95 6.03 -8.83
C GLY A 370 23.21 5.44 -8.21
N LEU A 371 24.13 4.89 -9.01
CA LEU A 371 25.42 4.36 -8.58
C LEU A 371 26.50 5.44 -8.68
N HIS A 372 27.20 5.70 -7.58
CA HIS A 372 28.26 6.70 -7.47
C HIS A 372 29.56 6.04 -7.06
N SER A 373 30.65 6.32 -7.77
CA SER A 373 31.99 5.89 -7.34
C SER A 373 32.49 6.77 -6.20
N LEU A 374 33.11 6.16 -5.20
CA LEU A 374 33.82 6.86 -4.15
C LEU A 374 35.27 7.07 -4.61
N LYS A 375 35.71 8.33 -4.61
CA LYS A 375 37.12 8.67 -4.84
C LYS A 375 37.81 8.63 -3.49
N PHE A 376 38.83 7.79 -3.38
CA PHE A 376 39.76 7.75 -2.26
C PHE A 376 40.87 8.77 -2.45
#